data_AF-A0A2K3K5Z6-F1
#
_entry.id   AF-A0A2K3K5Z6-F1
#
_cell.length_a   1.000
_cell.length_b   1.000
_cell.length_c   1.000
_cell.angle_alpha   90.00
_cell.angle_beta   90.00
_cell.angle_gamma   90.00
#
_symmetry.space_group_name_H-M   'P 1'
#
loop_
_entity.id
_entity.type
_entity.pdbx_description
1 polymer ?
#
loop_
_entity_poly.entity_id
_entity_poly.type
_entity_poly.pdbx_seq_one_letter_code
_entity_poly.pdbx_strand_id
1 'polypeptide(L)'
;MVESLQVSERGSRSKKHHDIAIQALRKAITELDLLDVEETTKESVDSTFEVMPNASNNQTINLCDPPFAASKGRPRTLRTKSSLELSKKGSYNCGYCKEKGHTKVKCPSLKHG
;
A
#
# COMPACT_ATOMS: atom_id res chain seq x y z
N MET A 1 4.57 -34.29 -10.94
CA MET A 1 4.10 -33.82 -12.26
C MET A 1 2.87 -32.91 -12.20
N VAL A 2 2.04 -32.96 -11.15
CA VAL A 2 0.81 -32.13 -11.03
C VAL A 2 1.09 -30.67 -10.64
N GLU A 3 2.07 -30.42 -9.77
CA GLU A 3 2.42 -29.06 -9.31
C GLU A 3 3.02 -28.19 -10.42
N SER A 4 3.83 -28.77 -11.31
CA SER A 4 4.41 -28.08 -12.47
C SER A 4 3.33 -27.60 -13.45
N LEU A 5 2.24 -28.35 -13.60
CA LEU A 5 1.09 -27.96 -14.43
C LEU A 5 0.35 -26.77 -13.83
N GLN A 6 0.08 -26.77 -12.53
CA GLN A 6 -0.61 -25.65 -11.86
C GLN A 6 0.18 -24.34 -11.90
N VAL A 7 1.51 -24.41 -11.78
CA VAL A 7 2.38 -23.23 -11.90
C VAL A 7 2.38 -22.69 -13.33
N SER A 8 2.45 -23.58 -14.33
CA SER A 8 2.35 -23.23 -15.75
C SER A 8 1.00 -22.59 -16.10
N GLU A 9 -0.09 -23.14 -15.57
CA GLU A 9 -1.44 -22.64 -15.80
C GLU A 9 -1.66 -21.27 -15.15
N ARG A 10 -1.13 -21.04 -13.94
CA ARG A 10 -1.13 -19.72 -13.29
C ARG A 10 -0.28 -18.69 -14.05
N GLY A 11 0.88 -19.10 -14.58
CA GLY A 11 1.72 -18.24 -15.42
C GLY A 11 1.03 -17.85 -16.74
N SER A 12 0.35 -18.80 -17.38
CA SER A 12 -0.41 -18.58 -18.61
C SER A 12 -1.63 -17.67 -18.40
N ARG A 13 -2.39 -17.87 -17.32
CA ARG A 13 -3.49 -16.97 -16.94
C ARG A 13 -2.97 -15.56 -16.65
N SER A 14 -1.87 -15.46 -15.90
CA SER A 14 -1.21 -14.18 -15.62
C SER A 14 -0.86 -13.45 -16.91
N LYS A 15 -0.17 -14.09 -17.86
CA LYS A 15 0.18 -13.47 -19.15
C LYS A 15 -1.04 -12.90 -19.90
N LYS A 16 -2.11 -13.70 -20.02
CA LYS A 16 -3.36 -13.26 -20.68
C LYS A 16 -3.96 -12.03 -20.01
N HIS A 17 -3.99 -11.98 -18.67
CA HIS A 17 -4.49 -10.81 -17.95
C HIS A 17 -3.63 -9.56 -18.18
N HIS A 18 -2.31 -9.71 -18.25
CA HIS A 18 -1.41 -8.60 -18.56
C HIS A 18 -1.60 -8.11 -20.00
N ASP A 19 -1.73 -9.02 -20.97
CA ASP A 19 -1.96 -8.67 -22.38
C ASP A 19 -3.28 -7.89 -22.54
N ILE A 20 -4.35 -8.32 -21.87
CA ILE A 20 -5.65 -7.62 -21.86
C ILE A 20 -5.51 -6.22 -21.24
N ALA A 21 -4.81 -6.11 -20.10
CA ALA A 21 -4.60 -4.83 -19.44
C ALA A 21 -3.79 -3.86 -20.32
N ILE A 22 -2.72 -4.35 -20.97
CA ILE A 22 -1.92 -3.56 -21.91
C ILE A 22 -2.77 -3.08 -23.09
N GLN A 23 -3.61 -3.95 -23.65
CA GLN A 23 -4.48 -3.59 -24.76
C GLN A 23 -5.52 -2.54 -24.35
N ALA A 24 -6.14 -2.69 -23.19
CA ALA A 24 -7.11 -1.73 -22.66
C ALA A 24 -6.47 -0.35 -22.41
N LEU A 25 -5.25 -0.33 -21.83
CA LEU A 25 -4.50 0.91 -21.61
C LEU A 25 -4.15 1.60 -22.93
N ARG A 26 -3.66 0.85 -23.92
CA ARG A 26 -3.35 1.42 -25.24
C ARG A 26 -4.59 2.02 -25.91
N LYS A 27 -5.74 1.34 -25.83
CA LYS A 27 -7.01 1.83 -26.38
C LYS A 27 -7.46 3.13 -25.70
N ALA A 28 -7.37 3.20 -24.36
CA ALA A 28 -7.72 4.40 -23.61
C ALA A 28 -6.81 5.59 -23.99
N ILE A 29 -5.51 5.37 -24.17
CA ILE A 29 -4.57 6.41 -24.61
C ILE A 29 -4.98 6.94 -26.00
N THR A 30 -5.24 6.04 -26.96
CA THR A 30 -5.67 6.47 -28.30
C THR A 30 -7.01 7.21 -28.28
N GLU A 31 -7.93 6.85 -27.38
CA GLU A 31 -9.20 7.56 -27.24
C GLU A 31 -8.97 8.97 -26.68
N LEU A 32 -8.08 9.13 -25.71
CA LEU A 32 -7.71 10.44 -25.14
C LEU A 32 -7.01 11.33 -26.17
N ASP A 33 -6.12 10.78 -27.00
CA ASP A 33 -5.42 11.52 -28.06
C ASP A 33 -6.37 12.02 -29.16
N LEU A 34 -7.53 11.35 -29.33
CA LEU A 34 -8.56 11.72 -30.30
C LEU A 34 -9.59 12.72 -29.75
N LEU A 35 -9.58 12.99 -28.44
CA LEU A 35 -10.40 14.05 -27.88
C LEU A 35 -9.78 15.38 -28.27
N ASP A 36 -10.41 16.06 -29.21
CA ASP A 36 -10.11 17.47 -29.49
C ASP A 36 -10.57 18.28 -28.28
N VAL A 37 -9.62 18.64 -27.43
CA VAL A 37 -9.89 19.54 -26.31
C VAL A 37 -10.05 20.90 -26.96
N GLU A 38 -11.29 21.26 -27.28
CA GLU A 38 -11.62 22.66 -27.54
C GLU A 38 -11.15 23.45 -26.31
N GLU A 39 -10.04 24.16 -26.50
CA GLU A 39 -9.48 25.09 -25.55
C GLU A 39 -10.56 26.17 -25.40
N THR A 40 -11.47 25.97 -24.44
CA THR A 40 -12.41 27.02 -24.09
C THR A 40 -11.56 28.17 -23.59
N THR A 41 -11.32 29.12 -24.48
CA THR A 41 -10.99 30.52 -24.21
C THR A 41 -12.13 31.09 -23.37
N LYS A 42 -12.18 30.65 -22.11
CA LYS A 42 -12.87 31.41 -21.07
C LYS A 42 -11.90 32.51 -20.73
N GLU A 43 -12.03 33.57 -21.52
CA GLU A 43 -11.75 34.92 -21.11
C GLU A 43 -11.96 35.03 -19.60
N SER A 44 -10.90 35.51 -18.94
CA SER A 44 -10.93 36.01 -17.59
C SER A 44 -11.97 37.12 -17.51
N VAL A 45 -13.24 36.76 -17.35
CA VAL A 45 -14.29 37.71 -16.99
C VAL A 45 -14.31 37.77 -15.48
N ASP A 46 -13.74 38.87 -15.00
CA ASP A 46 -13.88 39.45 -13.67
C ASP A 46 -15.28 39.19 -13.10
N SER A 47 -15.41 38.12 -12.30
CA SER A 47 -16.63 37.84 -11.57
C SER A 47 -16.66 38.78 -10.37
N THR A 48 -17.17 39.98 -10.63
CA THR A 48 -17.65 40.94 -9.62
C THR A 48 -18.30 40.19 -8.47
N PHE A 49 -17.67 40.24 -7.31
CA PHE A 49 -18.21 39.75 -6.05
C PHE A 49 -19.34 40.70 -5.64
N GLU A 50 -20.58 40.24 -5.83
CA GLU A 50 -21.74 40.86 -5.20
C GLU A 50 -21.66 40.58 -3.69
N VAL A 51 -21.29 41.60 -2.93
CA VAL A 51 -21.30 41.61 -1.46
C VAL A 51 -22.75 41.50 -1.01
N MET A 52 -23.19 40.33 -0.57
CA MET A 52 -24.44 40.20 0.17
C MET A 52 -24.32 40.90 1.54
N PRO A 53 -25.29 41.73 1.98
CA PRO A 53 -25.23 42.35 3.30
C PRO A 53 -25.32 41.29 4.39
N ASN A 54 -24.42 41.40 5.37
CA ASN A 54 -24.37 40.58 6.57
C ASN A 54 -25.70 40.61 7.34
N ALA A 55 -26.57 39.63 7.08
CA ALA A 55 -27.57 39.24 8.06
C ALA A 55 -26.85 38.44 9.15
N SER A 56 -26.54 39.11 10.24
CA SER A 56 -26.09 38.50 11.50
C SER A 56 -27.18 37.57 12.03
N ASN A 57 -27.26 36.37 11.47
CA ASN A 57 -27.93 35.27 12.12
C ASN A 57 -26.89 34.69 13.10
N ASN A 58 -27.21 34.77 14.38
CA ASN A 58 -26.35 34.27 15.46
C ASN A 58 -26.74 32.81 15.75
N GLN A 59 -27.14 32.04 14.73
CA GLN A 59 -27.50 30.65 14.93
C GLN A 59 -26.20 29.85 14.92
N THR A 60 -25.65 29.60 16.11
CA THR A 60 -24.55 28.66 16.30
C THR A 60 -25.00 27.28 15.84
N ILE A 61 -24.66 26.93 14.60
CA ILE A 61 -24.94 25.62 14.02
C ILE A 61 -23.96 24.65 14.67
N ASN A 62 -24.40 23.93 15.70
CA ASN A 62 -23.60 22.86 16.30
C ASN A 62 -23.63 21.65 15.36
N LEU A 63 -22.74 21.66 14.36
CA LEU A 63 -22.52 20.52 13.48
C LEU A 63 -21.91 19.39 14.32
N CYS A 64 -22.69 18.37 14.63
CA CYS A 64 -22.22 17.22 15.39
C CYS A 64 -21.47 16.28 14.45
N ASP A 65 -20.33 15.76 14.91
CA ASP A 65 -19.62 14.72 14.17
C ASP A 65 -20.49 13.47 14.05
N PRO A 66 -20.57 12.84 12.86
CA PRO A 66 -21.29 11.59 12.71
C PRO A 66 -20.69 10.50 13.61
N PRO A 67 -21.50 9.52 14.04
CA PRO A 67 -21.05 8.49 14.95
C PRO A 67 -19.84 7.75 14.37
N PHE A 68 -18.75 7.71 15.15
CA PHE A 68 -17.52 7.03 14.74
C PHE A 68 -17.76 5.53 14.53
N ALA A 69 -17.51 5.06 13.30
CA ALA A 69 -17.50 3.64 13.02
C ALA A 69 -16.33 2.96 13.75
N ALA A 70 -16.63 1.90 14.51
CA ALA A 70 -15.60 1.10 15.15
C ALA A 70 -14.70 0.48 14.09
N SER A 71 -13.41 0.83 14.08
CA SER A 71 -12.46 0.22 13.16
C SER A 71 -12.31 -1.27 13.54
N LYS A 72 -12.77 -2.14 12.65
CA LYS A 72 -12.42 -3.56 12.70
C LYS A 72 -10.94 -3.61 12.30
N GLY A 73 -10.05 -3.46 13.28
CA GLY A 73 -8.61 -3.47 13.06
C GLY A 73 -8.13 -4.67 12.24
N ARG A 74 -6.88 -4.64 11.78
CA ARG A 74 -6.34 -5.67 10.89
C ARG A 74 -6.50 -7.09 11.49
N PRO A 75 -7.07 -8.06 10.76
CA PRO A 75 -7.30 -9.41 11.27
C PRO A 75 -5.99 -10.07 11.73
N ARG A 76 -6.05 -10.69 12.92
CA ARG A 76 -4.91 -11.27 13.65
C ARG A 76 -4.20 -12.39 12.88
N THR A 77 -4.87 -12.99 11.91
CA THR A 77 -4.36 -14.07 11.05
C THR A 77 -3.24 -13.62 10.11
N LEU A 78 -3.07 -12.31 9.88
CA LEU A 78 -1.92 -11.76 9.16
C LEU A 78 -0.65 -11.61 10.03
N ARG A 79 -0.72 -11.94 11.33
CA ARG A 79 0.41 -11.81 12.28
C ARG A 79 1.12 -13.14 12.56
N THR A 80 0.58 -14.29 12.15
CA THR A 80 1.29 -15.57 12.30
C THR A 80 2.48 -15.58 11.36
N LYS A 81 3.67 -15.38 11.94
CA LYS A 81 4.96 -15.63 11.29
C LYS A 81 4.89 -17.03 10.68
N SER A 82 5.19 -17.14 9.39
CA SER A 82 5.22 -18.43 8.72
C SER A 82 6.22 -19.36 9.41
N SER A 83 6.09 -20.68 9.23
CA SER A 83 7.06 -21.64 9.78
C SER A 83 8.51 -21.32 9.35
N LEU A 84 8.69 -20.68 8.19
CA LEU A 84 9.98 -20.18 7.68
C LEU A 84 10.53 -18.97 8.46
N GLU A 85 9.66 -18.11 8.97
CA GLU A 85 10.03 -16.96 9.84
C GLU A 85 10.38 -17.42 11.27
N LEU A 86 9.80 -18.54 11.72
CA LEU A 86 10.14 -19.16 13.01
C LEU A 86 11.45 -19.97 12.93
N SER A 87 11.70 -20.66 11.81
CA SER A 87 12.89 -21.49 11.63
C SER A 87 14.19 -20.68 11.44
N LYS A 88 14.10 -19.42 11.00
CA LYS A 88 15.25 -18.49 10.95
C LYS A 88 15.79 -18.09 12.31
N LYS A 89 15.13 -18.48 13.41
CA LYS A 89 15.74 -18.44 14.75
C LYS A 89 16.68 -19.65 14.93
N GLY A 90 17.49 -19.92 13.91
CA GLY A 90 18.59 -20.87 13.97
C GLY A 90 19.58 -20.40 15.02
N SER A 91 20.08 -21.35 15.81
CA SER A 91 21.08 -21.14 16.86
C SER A 91 22.14 -20.15 16.39
N TYR A 92 22.22 -18.98 17.03
CA TYR A 92 23.29 -18.04 16.77
C TYR A 92 24.59 -18.67 17.30
N ASN A 93 25.59 -18.77 16.42
CA ASN A 93 26.94 -19.14 16.80
C ASN A 93 27.67 -17.88 17.25
N CYS A 94 28.52 -18.02 18.26
CA CYS A 94 29.39 -16.95 18.69
C CYS A 94 30.40 -16.62 17.58
N GLY A 95 30.50 -15.36 17.17
CA GLY A 95 31.50 -14.95 16.18
C GLY A 95 32.95 -15.06 16.66
N TYR A 96 33.19 -15.31 17.95
CA TYR A 96 34.52 -15.48 18.55
C TYR A 96 34.90 -16.95 18.71
N CYS A 97 34.17 -17.72 19.54
CA CYS A 97 34.47 -19.14 19.78
C CYS A 97 33.70 -20.13 18.89
N LYS A 98 32.80 -19.64 18.01
CA LYS A 98 31.95 -20.45 17.12
C LYS A 98 30.96 -21.40 17.81
N GLU A 99 30.86 -21.37 19.13
CA GLU A 99 29.90 -22.15 19.90
C GLU A 99 28.47 -21.60 19.82
N LYS A 100 27.48 -22.48 19.96
CA LYS A 100 26.06 -22.13 19.95
C LYS A 100 25.59 -21.58 21.30
N GLY A 101 24.59 -20.70 21.28
CA GLY A 101 23.86 -20.29 22.48
C GLY A 101 24.32 -18.99 23.13
N HIS A 102 25.39 -18.37 22.64
CA HIS A 102 25.83 -17.05 23.09
C HIS A 102 26.36 -16.19 21.92
N THR A 103 26.23 -14.86 22.05
CA THR A 103 26.70 -13.90 21.05
C THR A 103 28.13 -13.49 21.39
N LYS A 104 28.87 -12.93 20.43
CA LYS A 104 30.25 -12.46 20.64
C LYS A 104 30.40 -11.63 21.91
N VAL A 105 29.47 -10.72 22.19
CA VAL A 105 29.50 -9.83 23.36
C VAL A 105 29.41 -10.58 24.69
N LYS A 106 28.71 -11.72 24.73
CA LYS A 106 28.53 -12.55 25.93
C LYS A 106 29.44 -13.79 25.93
N CYS A 107 30.50 -13.79 25.11
CA CYS A 107 31.38 -14.95 25.02
C CYS A 107 32.20 -15.14 26.30
N PRO A 108 32.18 -16.33 26.92
CA PRO A 108 32.98 -16.61 28.11
C PRO A 108 34.48 -16.44 27.84
N SER A 109 34.93 -16.83 26.64
CA SER A 109 36.33 -16.74 26.23
C SER A 109 36.82 -15.30 26.03
N LEU A 110 35.92 -14.31 25.91
CA LEU A 110 36.27 -12.88 25.84
C LEU A 110 36.46 -12.24 27.23
N LYS A 111 36.07 -12.91 28.31
CA LYS A 111 36.17 -12.41 29.70
C LYS A 111 37.51 -12.75 30.37
N HIS A 112 38.35 -13.55 29.70
CA HIS A 112 39.63 -14.03 30.23
C HIS A 112 40.86 -13.41 29.53
N GLY A 113 40.68 -12.26 28.87
CA GLY A 113 41.76 -11.49 28.23
C GLY A 113 41.98 -10.15 28.92
#